data_AF-A0AAW2KBW4-F1
#
_entry.id   AF-A0AAW2KBW4-F1
#
_cell.length_a   1.000
_cell.length_b   1.000
_cell.length_c   1.000
_cell.angle_alpha   90.00
_cell.angle_beta   90.00
_cell.angle_gamma   90.00
#
_symmetry.space_group_name_H-M   'P 1'
#
loop_
_entity.id
_entity.type
_entity.pdbx_description
1 polymer ?
#
loop_
_entity_poly.entity_id
_entity_poly.type
_entity_poly.pdbx_seq_one_letter_code
_entity_poly.pdbx_strand_id
1 'polypeptide(L)'
;MNKRVPKTAAFLFTIRQKENEPLRDYMQRFVEAVHEVPHVNHELLASIMQQNLSPERFKESITGKPPSTMEDLLMRSQKYIRIEESNASNPSLSGKRKGEEEEKESKRKRSANIYLQRGSNITPP
;
A
#
# COMPACT_ATOMS: atom_id res chain seq x y z
N MET A 1 19.39 -22.61 -28.40
CA MET A 1 18.57 -22.77 -27.17
C MET A 1 18.61 -21.47 -26.39
N ASN A 2 17.53 -20.69 -26.39
CA ASN A 2 17.46 -19.47 -25.58
C ASN A 2 17.09 -19.90 -24.15
N LYS A 3 18.10 -20.16 -23.32
CA LYS A 3 17.88 -20.44 -21.89
C LYS A 3 17.43 -19.13 -21.24
N ARG A 4 16.12 -18.96 -21.02
CA ARG A 4 15.62 -17.89 -20.14
C ARG A 4 16.04 -18.26 -18.72
N VAL A 5 17.00 -17.53 -18.17
CA VAL A 5 17.38 -17.66 -16.77
C VAL A 5 16.18 -17.19 -15.93
N PRO A 6 15.66 -18.00 -14.99
CA PRO A 6 14.58 -17.57 -14.11
C PRO A 6 14.96 -16.30 -13.36
N LYS A 7 14.05 -15.32 -13.33
CA LYS A 7 14.25 -14.12 -12.50
C LYS A 7 14.15 -14.52 -11.02
N THR A 8 15.05 -13.98 -10.22
CA THR A 8 15.11 -14.23 -8.77
C THR A 8 14.58 -13.03 -8.00
N ALA A 9 14.39 -13.16 -6.68
CA ALA A 9 13.99 -12.02 -5.85
C ALA A 9 14.96 -10.83 -5.95
N ALA A 10 16.24 -11.07 -6.26
CA ALA A 10 17.23 -10.02 -6.52
C ALA A 10 16.83 -9.10 -7.68
N PHE A 11 16.13 -9.63 -8.69
CA PHE A 11 15.61 -8.82 -9.81
C PHE A 11 14.64 -7.74 -9.33
N LEU A 12 13.83 -8.01 -8.31
CA LEU A 12 12.83 -7.05 -7.82
C LEU A 12 13.48 -5.81 -7.18
N PHE A 13 14.68 -5.92 -6.61
CA PHE A 13 15.44 -4.77 -6.09
C PHE A 13 15.90 -3.80 -7.20
N THR A 14 15.89 -4.24 -8.45
CA THR A 14 16.22 -3.38 -9.61
C THR A 14 15.02 -2.53 -10.05
N ILE A 15 13.81 -2.89 -9.63
CA ILE A 15 12.57 -2.20 -9.98
C ILE A 15 12.37 -1.03 -9.03
N ARG A 16 13.23 -0.01 -9.15
CA ARG A 16 13.14 1.22 -8.36
C ARG A 16 12.18 2.22 -9.00
N GLN A 17 11.49 3.01 -8.19
CA GLN A 17 10.75 4.16 -8.66
C GLN A 17 11.74 5.20 -9.17
N LYS A 18 11.55 5.66 -10.40
CA LYS A 18 12.43 6.65 -11.05
C LYS A 18 12.04 8.05 -10.59
N GLU A 19 12.96 8.99 -10.79
CA GLU A 19 12.67 10.41 -10.60
C GLU A 19 11.53 10.84 -11.55
N ASN A 20 10.52 11.53 -11.00
CA ASN A 20 9.31 11.96 -11.72
C ASN A 20 8.43 10.83 -12.29
N GLU A 21 8.62 9.59 -11.84
CA GLU A 21 7.73 8.49 -12.22
C GLU A 21 6.50 8.47 -11.30
N PRO A 22 5.28 8.59 -11.85
CA PRO A 22 4.04 8.50 -11.08
C PRO A 22 3.94 7.15 -10.36
N LEU A 23 3.32 7.14 -9.18
CA LEU A 23 3.19 5.92 -8.40
C LEU A 23 2.47 4.80 -9.17
N ARG A 24 1.50 5.16 -10.02
CA ARG A 24 0.76 4.23 -10.88
C ARG A 24 1.68 3.42 -11.79
N ASP A 25 2.61 4.10 -12.46
CA ASP A 25 3.49 3.48 -13.45
C ASP A 25 4.54 2.61 -12.77
N TYR A 26 5.07 3.07 -11.63
CA TYR A 26 5.93 2.26 -10.79
C TYR A 26 5.25 0.97 -10.32
N MET A 27 4.02 1.07 -9.79
CA MET A 27 3.28 -0.08 -9.28
C MET A 27 3.00 -1.10 -10.39
N GLN A 28 2.66 -0.63 -11.59
CA GLN A 28 2.46 -1.50 -12.75
C GLN A 28 3.72 -2.33 -13.05
N ARG A 29 4.89 -1.69 -13.14
CA ARG A 29 6.17 -2.38 -13.38
C ARG A 29 6.53 -3.33 -12.25
N PHE A 30 6.27 -2.95 -11.00
CA PHE A 30 6.56 -3.77 -9.84
C PHE A 30 5.73 -5.05 -9.83
N VAL A 31 4.42 -4.95 -10.08
CA VAL A 31 3.52 -6.10 -10.13
C VAL A 31 3.88 -7.06 -11.26
N GLU A 32 4.15 -6.52 -12.46
CA GLU A 32 4.63 -7.30 -13.60
C GLU A 32 5.91 -8.07 -13.25
N ALA A 33 6.88 -7.40 -12.62
CA ALA A 33 8.12 -8.03 -12.20
C ALA A 33 7.90 -9.14 -11.15
N VAL A 34 6.98 -8.95 -10.21
CA VAL A 34 6.65 -9.98 -9.21
C VAL A 34 6.04 -11.22 -9.87
N HIS A 35 5.19 -11.05 -10.89
CA HIS A 35 4.63 -12.19 -11.63
C HIS A 35 5.69 -13.03 -12.35
N GLU A 36 6.86 -12.46 -12.66
CA GLU A 36 7.96 -13.18 -13.28
C GLU A 36 8.89 -13.90 -12.28
N VAL A 37 8.74 -13.67 -10.98
CA VAL A 37 9.59 -14.27 -9.94
C VAL A 37 8.80 -15.31 -9.14
N PRO A 38 9.18 -16.59 -9.18
CA PRO A 38 8.49 -17.62 -8.42
C PRO A 38 8.77 -17.51 -6.91
N HIS A 39 7.78 -17.88 -6.09
CA HIS A 39 7.90 -18.08 -4.63
C HIS A 39 8.37 -16.87 -3.81
N VAL A 40 8.08 -15.63 -4.23
CA VAL A 40 8.36 -14.45 -3.40
C VAL A 40 7.32 -14.32 -2.29
N ASN A 41 7.78 -14.27 -1.04
CA ASN A 41 6.90 -14.07 0.11
C ASN A 41 6.56 -12.58 0.33
N HIS A 42 5.48 -12.31 1.06
CA HIS A 42 4.95 -10.96 1.26
C HIS A 42 5.86 -10.06 2.11
N GLU A 43 6.58 -10.62 3.09
CA GLU A 43 7.54 -9.87 3.91
C GLU A 43 8.69 -9.32 3.05
N LEU A 44 9.23 -10.16 2.16
CA LEU A 44 10.29 -9.78 1.23
C LEU A 44 9.81 -8.72 0.25
N LEU A 45 8.58 -8.84 -0.27
CA LEU A 45 7.98 -7.80 -1.11
C LEU A 45 7.87 -6.46 -0.40
N ALA A 46 7.44 -6.46 0.87
CA ALA A 46 7.36 -5.26 1.68
C ALA A 46 8.74 -4.60 1.85
N SER A 47 9.77 -5.39 2.19
CA SER A 47 11.15 -4.88 2.31
C SER A 47 11.69 -4.31 1.01
N ILE A 48 11.48 -5.01 -0.11
CA ILE A 48 11.91 -4.54 -1.43
C ILE A 48 11.24 -3.22 -1.79
N MET A 49 9.94 -3.09 -1.55
CA MET A 49 9.23 -1.84 -1.84
C MET A 49 9.71 -0.67 -0.99
N GLN A 50 9.98 -0.88 0.29
CA GLN A 50 10.54 0.18 1.14
C GLN A 50 11.87 0.71 0.58
N GLN A 51 12.68 -0.16 -0.03
CA GLN A 51 13.94 0.23 -0.66
C GLN A 51 13.76 0.88 -2.03
N ASN A 52 12.78 0.42 -2.80
CA ASN A 52 12.56 0.83 -4.19
C ASN A 52 11.77 2.14 -4.34
N LEU A 53 10.93 2.50 -3.36
CA LEU A 53 10.10 3.70 -3.40
C LEU A 53 10.91 5.00 -3.21
N SER A 54 10.50 6.04 -3.93
CA SER A 54 10.95 7.41 -3.69
C SER A 54 10.48 7.89 -2.30
N PRO A 55 11.17 8.86 -1.66
CA PRO A 55 10.73 9.46 -0.40
C PRO A 55 9.42 10.23 -0.55
N GLU A 56 8.29 9.55 -0.36
CA GLU A 56 6.94 10.11 -0.49
C GLU A 56 5.99 9.59 0.59
N ARG A 57 4.79 10.19 0.68
CA ARG A 57 3.75 9.78 1.65
C ARG A 57 3.36 8.30 1.54
N PHE A 58 3.46 7.71 0.35
CA PHE A 58 3.22 6.28 0.20
C PHE A 58 4.29 5.44 0.89
N LYS A 59 5.57 5.80 0.75
CA LYS A 59 6.69 5.14 1.44
C LYS A 59 6.56 5.25 2.95
N GLU A 60 6.20 6.42 3.49
CA GLU A 60 5.92 6.60 4.92
C GLU A 60 4.83 5.66 5.41
N SER A 61 3.77 5.51 4.60
CA SER A 61 2.70 4.55 4.84
C SER A 61 3.26 3.13 5.01
N ILE A 62 4.06 2.66 4.04
CA ILE A 62 4.64 1.32 4.06
C ILE A 62 5.60 1.12 5.25
N THR A 63 6.40 2.12 5.60
CA THR A 63 7.31 2.06 6.76
C THR A 63 6.55 2.03 8.08
N GLY A 64 5.52 2.86 8.23
CA GLY A 64 4.74 2.95 9.48
C GLY A 64 3.87 1.72 9.74
N LYS A 65 3.38 1.08 8.67
CA LYS A 65 2.67 -0.20 8.75
C LYS A 65 3.04 -1.05 7.53
N PRO A 66 3.97 -2.01 7.67
CA PRO A 66 4.30 -2.92 6.58
C PRO A 66 3.05 -3.67 6.07
N PRO A 67 2.86 -3.82 4.75
CA PRO A 67 1.72 -4.55 4.21
C PRO A 67 1.82 -6.03 4.56
N SER A 68 0.69 -6.65 4.94
CA SER A 68 0.65 -8.07 5.31
C SER A 68 0.41 -9.00 4.11
N THR A 69 -0.10 -8.46 3.00
CA THR A 69 -0.37 -9.22 1.76
C THR A 69 -0.10 -8.35 0.53
N MET A 70 0.04 -8.98 -0.64
CA MET A 70 0.08 -8.25 -1.92
C MET A 70 -1.20 -7.44 -2.15
N GLU A 71 -2.36 -7.97 -1.75
CA GLU A 71 -3.63 -7.26 -1.89
C GLU A 71 -3.69 -5.98 -1.04
N ASP A 72 -3.26 -6.05 0.22
CA ASP A 72 -3.17 -4.88 1.11
C ASP A 72 -2.28 -3.79 0.49
N LEU A 73 -1.14 -4.21 -0.06
CA LEU A 73 -0.23 -3.33 -0.77
C LEU A 73 -0.90 -2.67 -1.99
N LEU A 74 -1.57 -3.44 -2.85
CA LEU A 74 -2.25 -2.93 -4.03
C LEU A 74 -3.38 -1.97 -3.67
N MET A 75 -4.23 -2.32 -2.71
CA MET A 75 -5.30 -1.45 -2.22
C MET A 75 -4.75 -0.13 -1.69
N ARG A 76 -3.66 -0.18 -0.91
CA ARG A 76 -3.02 1.01 -0.38
C ARG A 76 -2.39 1.86 -1.47
N SER A 77 -1.71 1.24 -2.43
CA SER A 77 -1.14 1.96 -3.57
C SER A 77 -2.22 2.71 -4.36
N GLN A 78 -3.38 2.08 -4.59
CA GLN A 78 -4.50 2.68 -5.30
C GLN A 78 -5.06 3.92 -4.58
N LYS A 79 -5.06 3.91 -3.25
CA LYS A 79 -5.41 5.11 -2.45
C LYS A 79 -4.45 6.26 -2.74
N TYR A 80 -3.14 6.01 -2.71
CA TYR A 80 -2.14 7.05 -2.90
C TYR A 80 -2.04 7.54 -4.35
N ILE A 81 -2.26 6.66 -5.34
CA ILE A 81 -2.40 7.04 -6.75
C ILE A 81 -3.51 8.08 -6.92
N ARG A 82 -4.70 7.84 -6.33
CA ARG A 82 -5.80 8.82 -6.41
C ARG A 82 -5.46 10.14 -5.73
N ILE A 83 -4.72 10.11 -4.63
CA ILE A 83 -4.25 11.33 -3.93
C ILE A 83 -3.28 12.11 -4.82
N GLU A 84 -2.31 11.44 -5.42
CA GLU A 84 -1.34 12.00 -6.36
C GLU A 84 -2.04 12.64 -7.57
N GLU A 85 -2.90 11.88 -8.26
CA GLU A 85 -3.65 12.34 -9.43
C GLU A 85 -4.60 13.52 -9.11
N SER A 86 -5.23 13.50 -7.93
CA SER A 86 -6.09 14.60 -7.47
C SER A 86 -5.30 15.87 -7.17
N ASN A 87 -4.09 15.75 -6.63
CA ASN A 87 -3.21 16.89 -6.36
C ASN A 87 -2.66 17.49 -7.67
N ALA A 88 -2.32 16.64 -8.63
CA ALA A 88 -1.89 17.07 -9.96
C ALA A 88 -3.01 17.82 -10.72
N SER A 89 -4.26 17.37 -10.59
CA SER A 89 -5.41 17.96 -11.29
C SER A 89 -5.94 19.25 -10.64
N ASN A 90 -5.66 19.50 -9.36
CA ASN A 90 -6.08 20.72 -8.69
C ASN A 90 -5.08 21.16 -7.59
N PRO A 91 -4.04 21.94 -7.95
CA PRO A 91 -2.98 22.36 -7.02
C PRO A 91 -3.52 23.15 -5.79
N SER A 92 -4.69 23.78 -5.92
CA SER A 92 -5.28 24.66 -4.90
C SER A 92 -5.87 23.95 -3.67
N LEU A 93 -6.09 22.62 -3.74
CA LEU A 93 -6.68 21.82 -2.65
C LEU A 93 -5.66 21.07 -1.80
N SER A 94 -4.37 21.16 -2.15
CA SER A 94 -3.26 20.44 -1.50
C SER A 94 -3.11 20.74 0.00
N GLY A 95 -3.67 21.84 0.51
CA GLY A 95 -3.59 22.25 1.92
C GLY A 95 -4.66 21.70 2.88
N LYS A 96 -5.74 21.03 2.42
CA LYS A 96 -6.95 20.85 3.26
C LYS A 96 -7.34 19.40 3.63
N ARG A 97 -6.67 18.37 3.10
CA ARG A 97 -7.09 16.95 3.26
C ARG A 97 -6.33 16.19 4.37
N LYS A 98 -6.25 16.74 5.59
CA LYS A 98 -5.59 16.07 6.74
C LYS A 98 -6.53 15.15 7.56
N GLY A 99 -7.80 14.95 7.17
CA GLY A 99 -8.84 14.47 8.10
C GLY A 99 -9.60 13.17 7.77
N GLU A 100 -9.32 12.47 6.67
CA GLU A 100 -10.21 11.35 6.24
C GLU A 100 -9.79 9.96 6.77
N GLU A 101 -8.61 9.80 7.38
CA GLU A 101 -8.21 8.53 8.02
C GLU A 101 -8.74 8.38 9.46
N GLU A 102 -8.98 9.47 10.17
CA GLU A 102 -9.38 9.44 11.59
C GLU A 102 -10.86 9.07 11.79
N GLU A 103 -11.70 9.22 10.75
CA GLU A 103 -13.14 8.92 10.84
C GLU A 103 -13.43 7.41 10.90
N LYS A 104 -12.63 6.58 10.21
CA LYS A 104 -12.86 5.12 10.19
C LYS A 104 -12.40 4.43 11.48
N GLU A 105 -11.35 4.95 12.13
CA GLU A 105 -10.90 4.43 13.42
C GLU A 105 -11.83 4.88 14.56
N SER A 106 -12.32 6.12 14.52
CA SER A 106 -13.29 6.63 15.49
C SER A 106 -14.61 5.85 15.48
N LYS A 107 -15.09 5.40 14.31
CA LYS A 107 -16.28 4.53 14.22
C LYS A 107 -16.03 3.15 14.82
N ARG A 108 -14.85 2.55 14.62
CA ARG A 108 -14.49 1.23 15.21
C ARG A 108 -14.31 1.31 16.73
N LYS A 109 -13.72 2.40 17.25
CA LYS A 109 -13.58 2.64 18.69
C LYS A 109 -14.93 2.91 19.36
N ARG A 110 -15.84 3.68 18.73
CA ARG A 110 -17.22 3.84 19.22
C ARG A 110 -18.00 2.54 19.21
N SER A 111 -17.91 1.75 18.14
CA SER A 111 -18.62 0.46 18.09
C SER A 111 -18.08 -0.50 19.15
N ALA A 112 -16.77 -0.65 19.31
CA ALA A 112 -16.18 -1.51 20.33
C ALA A 112 -16.57 -1.10 21.76
N ASN A 113 -16.68 0.20 22.04
CA ASN A 113 -17.09 0.68 23.37
C ASN A 113 -18.58 0.43 23.64
N ILE A 114 -19.45 0.50 22.62
CA ILE A 114 -20.88 0.16 22.75
C ILE A 114 -21.06 -1.33 23.09
N TYR A 115 -20.26 -2.22 22.51
CA TYR A 115 -20.33 -3.66 22.80
C TYR A 115 -19.77 -4.02 24.18
N LEU A 116 -18.78 -3.30 24.70
CA LEU A 116 -18.21 -3.52 26.03
C LEU A 116 -19.05 -2.91 27.17
N GLN A 117 -19.89 -1.91 26.90
CA GLN A 117 -20.82 -1.35 27.88
C GLN A 117 -22.14 -2.14 28.01
N ARG A 118 -22.44 -3.05 27.07
CA ARG A 118 -23.64 -3.89 27.09
C ARG A 118 -23.34 -5.36 27.42
N GLY A 119 -22.42 -5.59 28.34
CA GLY A 119 -22.30 -6.88 29.02
C GLY A 119 -23.52 -7.13 29.91
N SER A 120 -24.63 -7.58 29.32
CA SER A 120 -25.75 -8.32 29.95
C SER A 120 -26.83 -8.60 28.89
N ASN A 121 -26.91 -9.86 28.48
CA ASN A 121 -27.99 -10.50 27.71
C ASN A 121 -28.14 -10.11 26.23
N ILE A 122 -27.83 -11.05 25.33
CA ILE A 122 -28.77 -11.71 24.39
C ILE A 122 -27.95 -12.68 23.52
N THR A 123 -28.32 -13.96 23.56
CA THR A 123 -27.86 -15.03 22.67
C THR A 123 -28.42 -14.82 21.25
N PRO A 124 -27.64 -14.96 20.16
CA PRO A 124 -28.19 -14.93 18.82
C PRO A 124 -28.71 -16.33 18.40
N PRO A 125 -29.72 -16.37 17.49
CA PRO A 125 -30.19 -17.61 16.85
C PRO A 125 -29.19 -18.16 15.82
#